data_AF-A0AAN8WZH8-F1
#
_entry.id   AF-A0AAN8WZH8-F1
#
_cell.length_a   1.000
_cell.length_b   1.000
_cell.length_c   1.000
_cell.angle_alpha   90.00
_cell.angle_beta   90.00
_cell.angle_gamma   90.00
#
_symmetry.space_group_name_H-M   'P 1'
#
loop_
_entity.id
_entity.type
_entity.pdbx_description
1 polymer ?
#
loop_
_entity_poly.entity_id
_entity_poly.type
_entity_poly.pdbx_seq_one_letter_code
_entity_poly.pdbx_strand_id
1 'polypeptide(L)'
;MLFGATLPNILYFKRALKHYRLKFGNATVFIATSDDYEYLESELSDEKDVFLAKGNSPTEDMALLSSCNHSIITMGSFSFWAGYLTGGEVVYPDVLTIKEYR
;
A
#
# COMPACT_ATOMS: atom_id res chain seq x y z
N MET A 1 5.56 -5.84 18.54
CA MET A 1 4.18 -5.34 18.45
C MET A 1 3.32 -6.08 19.49
N LEU A 2 2.55 -5.37 20.33
CA LEU A 2 1.89 -5.89 21.55
C LEU A 2 0.87 -7.04 21.32
N PHE A 3 0.47 -7.28 20.07
CA PHE A 3 -0.60 -8.21 19.69
C PHE A 3 -0.20 -9.24 18.63
N GLY A 4 1.11 -9.45 18.39
CA GLY A 4 1.60 -10.54 17.51
C GLY A 4 1.29 -10.41 16.02
N ALA A 5 0.75 -9.28 15.56
CA ALA A 5 0.57 -9.03 14.13
C ALA A 5 1.93 -8.79 13.45
N THR A 6 2.17 -9.49 12.35
CA THR A 6 3.31 -9.27 11.46
C THR A 6 2.93 -8.26 10.39
N LEU A 7 3.84 -7.34 10.07
CA LEU A 7 3.66 -6.43 8.96
C LEU A 7 3.57 -7.21 7.63
N PRO A 8 2.85 -6.69 6.63
CA PRO A 8 2.84 -7.28 5.30
C PRO A 8 4.26 -7.36 4.74
N ASN A 9 4.62 -8.52 4.20
CA ASN A 9 5.92 -8.69 3.56
C ASN A 9 5.90 -8.22 2.09
N ILE A 10 7.07 -8.16 1.45
CA ILE A 10 7.19 -7.75 0.05
C ILE A 10 6.32 -8.58 -0.91
N LEU A 11 6.07 -9.86 -0.60
CA LEU A 11 5.24 -10.71 -1.45
C LEU A 11 3.80 -10.20 -1.53
N TYR A 12 3.27 -9.60 -0.47
CA TYR A 12 1.97 -8.94 -0.49
C TYR A 12 1.96 -7.79 -1.52
N PHE A 13 2.92 -6.87 -1.43
CA PHE A 13 3.00 -5.73 -2.35
C PHE A 13 3.16 -6.19 -3.80
N LYS A 14 4.04 -7.16 -4.07
CA LYS A 14 4.22 -7.72 -5.43
C LYS A 14 2.92 -8.33 -5.99
N ARG A 15 2.13 -9.03 -5.16
CA ARG A 15 0.82 -9.54 -5.57
C ARG A 15 -0.19 -8.41 -5.84
N ALA A 16 -0.21 -7.39 -5.00
CA ALA A 16 -1.11 -6.25 -5.14
C ALA A 16 -0.79 -5.40 -6.39
N LEU A 17 0.49 -5.12 -6.64
CA LEU A 17 0.95 -4.47 -7.88
C LEU A 17 0.54 -5.29 -9.10
N LYS A 18 0.79 -6.61 -9.08
CA LYS A 18 0.39 -7.52 -10.16
C LYS A 18 -1.13 -7.53 -10.39
N HIS A 19 -1.94 -7.52 -9.34
CA HIS A 19 -3.41 -7.45 -9.43
C HIS A 19 -3.85 -6.22 -10.24
N TYR A 20 -3.34 -5.04 -9.89
CA TYR A 20 -3.70 -3.82 -10.61
C TYR A 20 -3.14 -3.75 -12.02
N ARG A 21 -1.90 -4.21 -12.24
CA ARG A 21 -1.31 -4.33 -13.59
C ARG A 21 -2.17 -5.20 -14.51
N LEU A 22 -2.66 -6.34 -14.01
CA LEU A 22 -3.52 -7.24 -14.79
C LEU A 22 -4.91 -6.63 -15.05
N LYS A 23 -5.43 -5.84 -14.11
CA LYS A 23 -6.77 -5.26 -14.19
C LYS A 23 -6.83 -4.01 -15.07
N PHE A 24 -5.84 -3.14 -15.00
CA PHE A 24 -5.82 -1.84 -15.67
C PHE A 24 -4.79 -1.72 -16.80
N GLY A 25 -3.93 -2.73 -16.97
CA GLY A 25 -2.98 -2.83 -18.07
C GLY A 25 -1.72 -1.98 -17.88
N ASN A 26 -0.97 -1.81 -18.98
CA ASN A 26 0.38 -1.22 -18.99
C ASN A 26 0.43 0.29 -18.71
N ALA A 27 -0.71 0.96 -18.58
CA ALA A 27 -0.79 2.39 -18.23
C ALA A 27 -0.91 2.62 -16.71
N THR A 28 -0.80 1.55 -15.90
CA THR A 28 -0.89 1.65 -14.43
C THR A 28 0.39 2.28 -13.87
N VAL A 29 0.23 3.28 -13.02
CA VAL A 29 1.31 3.95 -12.29
C VAL A 29 1.03 3.81 -10.79
N PHE A 30 2.06 3.51 -10.02
CA PHE A 30 1.98 3.35 -8.57
C PHE A 30 2.77 4.46 -7.88
N ILE A 31 2.17 5.04 -6.86
CA ILE A 31 2.82 5.97 -5.95
C ILE A 31 2.93 5.27 -4.60
N ALA A 32 4.12 5.21 -4.03
CA ALA A 32 4.38 4.56 -2.76
C ALA A 32 5.07 5.53 -1.78
N THR A 33 4.63 5.48 -0.52
CA THR A 33 5.24 6.20 0.61
C THR A 33 5.30 5.27 1.82
N SER A 34 6.23 5.53 2.73
CA SER A 34 6.49 4.75 3.94
C SER A 34 7.18 5.64 4.98
N ASP A 35 6.92 5.38 6.26
CA ASP A 35 7.71 5.92 7.37
C ASP A 35 9.10 5.28 7.46
N ASP A 36 9.28 4.11 6.84
CA ASP A 36 10.56 3.47 6.57
C ASP A 36 10.85 3.54 5.05
N TYR A 37 11.42 4.67 4.62
CA TYR A 37 11.69 4.93 3.21
C TYR A 37 12.79 4.02 2.67
N GLU A 38 13.85 3.79 3.45
CA GLU A 38 14.98 2.93 3.07
C GLU A 38 14.53 1.50 2.80
N TYR A 39 13.65 0.95 3.65
CA TYR A 39 13.05 -0.37 3.42
C TYR A 39 12.24 -0.39 2.13
N LEU A 40 11.35 0.59 1.94
CA LEU A 40 10.49 0.68 0.76
C LEU A 40 11.32 0.78 -0.54
N GLU A 41 12.37 1.60 -0.53
CA GLU A 41 13.29 1.77 -1.65
C GLU A 41 14.04 0.48 -1.96
N SER A 42 14.53 -0.24 -0.94
CA SER A 42 15.23 -1.51 -1.14
C SER A 42 14.38 -2.60 -1.78
N GLU A 43 13.05 -2.56 -1.58
CA GLU A 43 12.14 -3.61 -2.01
C GLU A 43 11.42 -3.30 -3.35
N LEU A 44 11.19 -2.02 -3.66
CA LEU A 44 10.37 -1.58 -4.80
C LEU A 44 11.11 -0.73 -5.84
N SER A 45 12.37 -0.37 -5.63
CA SER A 45 13.14 0.45 -6.60
C SER A 45 13.33 -0.21 -7.96
N ASP A 46 13.27 -1.54 -8.04
CA ASP A 46 13.37 -2.29 -9.30
C ASP A 46 12.07 -2.24 -10.15
N GLU A 47 10.95 -1.79 -9.58
CA GLU A 47 9.66 -1.73 -10.26
C GLU A 47 9.52 -0.42 -11.07
N LYS A 48 9.55 -0.52 -12.41
CA LYS A 48 9.64 0.63 -13.33
C LYS A 48 8.45 1.61 -13.30
N ASP A 49 7.30 1.12 -12.85
CA ASP A 49 6.02 1.81 -12.75
C ASP A 49 5.70 2.25 -11.32
N VAL A 50 6.64 2.09 -10.39
CA VAL A 50 6.52 2.53 -8.99
C VAL A 50 7.36 3.77 -8.75
N PHE A 51 6.73 4.82 -8.22
CA PHE A 51 7.35 6.07 -7.86
C PHE A 51 7.31 6.25 -6.34
N LEU A 52 8.48 6.41 -5.73
CA LEU A 52 8.62 6.58 -4.29
C LEU A 52 8.51 8.07 -3.95
N ALA A 53 7.54 8.42 -3.12
CA ALA A 53 7.42 9.75 -2.55
C ALA A 53 8.42 9.90 -1.39
N LYS A 54 9.32 10.89 -1.48
CA LYS A 54 10.37 11.15 -0.48
C LYS A 54 10.29 12.59 0.03
N GLY A 55 10.46 12.76 1.34
CA GLY A 55 10.59 14.09 1.97
C GLY A 55 9.27 14.82 2.19
N ASN A 56 8.14 14.13 1.99
CA ASN A 56 6.82 14.66 2.30
C ASN A 56 6.54 14.61 3.80
N SER A 57 5.71 15.54 4.26
CA SER A 57 5.01 15.42 5.54
C SER A 57 3.90 14.37 5.47
N PRO A 58 3.45 13.80 6.61
CA PRO A 58 2.34 12.85 6.62
C PRO A 58 1.05 13.39 6.01
N THR A 59 0.82 14.71 6.08
CA THR A 59 -0.36 15.36 5.49
C THR A 59 -0.24 15.43 3.96
N GLU A 60 0.96 15.71 3.44
CA GLU A 60 1.23 15.69 1.99
C GLU A 60 1.10 14.28 1.44
N ASP A 61 1.59 13.27 2.15
CA ASP A 61 1.43 11.87 1.78
C ASP A 61 -0.04 11.44 1.80
N MET A 62 -0.82 11.85 2.81
CA MET A 62 -2.26 11.58 2.83
C MET A 62 -2.97 12.22 1.62
N ALA A 63 -2.63 13.47 1.28
CA ALA A 63 -3.19 14.16 0.13
C ALA A 63 -2.80 13.48 -1.20
N LEU A 64 -1.54 13.05 -1.32
CA LEU A 64 -1.03 12.36 -2.49
C LEU A 64 -1.70 11.00 -2.70
N LEU A 65 -1.77 10.17 -1.64
CA LEU A 65 -2.39 8.85 -1.70
C LEU A 65 -3.91 8.92 -1.92
N SER A 66 -4.60 9.87 -1.28
CA SER A 66 -6.05 10.06 -1.48
C SER A 66 -6.40 10.57 -2.88
N SER A 67 -5.44 11.16 -3.61
CA SER A 67 -5.63 11.60 -5.00
C SER A 67 -5.46 10.48 -6.03
N CYS A 68 -5.01 9.29 -5.63
CA CYS A 68 -4.90 8.13 -6.52
C CYS A 68 -6.29 7.57 -6.90
N ASN A 69 -6.36 6.76 -7.97
CA ASN A 69 -7.61 6.12 -8.38
C ASN A 69 -7.98 4.89 -7.54
N HIS A 70 -6.96 4.19 -7.02
CA HIS A 70 -7.05 2.94 -6.27
C HIS A 70 -5.92 2.89 -5.24
N SER A 71 -6.07 2.06 -4.21
CA SER A 71 -5.11 2.03 -3.10
C SER A 71 -4.68 0.62 -2.73
N ILE A 72 -3.37 0.44 -2.57
CA ILE A 72 -2.78 -0.70 -1.85
C ILE A 72 -2.48 -0.20 -0.44
N ILE A 73 -3.10 -0.79 0.57
CA ILE A 73 -2.92 -0.36 1.97
C ILE A 73 -2.25 -1.46 2.80
N THR A 74 -1.61 -1.06 3.90
CA THR A 74 -1.13 -1.98 4.95
C THR A 74 -2.03 -1.88 6.19
N MET A 75 -1.65 -2.59 7.26
CA MET A 75 -2.36 -2.51 8.53
C MET A 75 -1.97 -1.23 9.27
N GLY A 76 -2.88 -0.27 9.36
CA GLY A 76 -2.67 0.96 10.12
C GLY A 76 -3.79 1.97 9.91
N SER A 77 -3.99 2.88 10.87
CA SER A 77 -4.98 3.95 10.75
C SER A 77 -4.64 4.92 9.61
N PHE A 78 -3.36 5.20 9.39
CA PHE A 78 -2.91 6.07 8.30
C PHE A 78 -3.33 5.50 6.94
N SER A 79 -2.93 4.26 6.64
CA SER A 79 -3.26 3.60 5.37
C SER A 79 -4.77 3.35 5.22
N PHE A 80 -5.50 3.10 6.33
CA PHE A 80 -6.95 3.02 6.31
C PHE A 80 -7.58 4.32 5.82
N TRP A 81 -7.19 5.47 6.39
CA TRP A 81 -7.73 6.77 5.97
C TRP A 81 -7.33 7.12 4.55
N ALA A 82 -6.09 6.84 4.14
CA ALA A 82 -5.66 7.04 2.76
C ALA A 82 -6.53 6.24 1.78
N GLY A 83 -6.73 4.94 2.03
CA GLY A 83 -7.59 4.09 1.19
C GLY A 83 -9.06 4.50 1.19
N TYR A 84 -9.61 4.88 2.35
CA TYR A 84 -10.99 5.35 2.46
C TYR A 84 -11.22 6.63 1.64
N LEU A 85 -10.27 7.56 1.67
CA LEU A 85 -10.38 8.85 0.97
C LEU A 85 -10.17 8.73 -0.55
N THR A 86 -9.42 7.73 -1.03
CA THR A 86 -9.23 7.46 -2.47
C THR A 86 -10.57 7.15 -3.18
N GLY A 87 -11.51 6.50 -2.50
CA GLY A 87 -12.86 6.23 -3.05
C GLY A 87 -12.92 5.17 -4.18
N GLY A 88 -11.80 4.56 -4.55
CA GLY A 88 -11.73 3.45 -5.51
C GLY A 88 -11.59 2.08 -4.84
N GLU A 89 -11.24 1.06 -5.65
CA GLU A 89 -10.85 -0.25 -5.11
C GLU A 89 -9.64 -0.12 -4.17
N VAL A 90 -9.78 -0.73 -2.98
CA VAL A 90 -8.73 -0.80 -1.96
C VAL A 90 -8.39 -2.27 -1.71
N VAL A 91 -7.12 -2.63 -1.90
CA VAL A 91 -6.60 -3.96 -1.53
C VAL A 91 -5.81 -3.86 -0.22
N TYR A 92 -6.01 -4.84 0.66
CA TYR A 92 -5.42 -4.91 2.00
C TYR A 92 -4.86 -6.31 2.26
N PRO A 93 -3.90 -6.48 3.17
CA PRO A 93 -3.28 -7.78 3.45
C PRO A 93 -4.27 -8.76 4.06
N ASP A 94 -4.14 -10.04 3.69
CA ASP A 94 -4.92 -11.12 4.30
C ASP A 94 -4.65 -11.16 5.80
N VAL A 95 -5.70 -10.99 6.60
CA VAL A 95 -5.65 -11.22 8.04
C VAL A 95 -6.04 -12.67 8.25
N LEU A 96 -5.06 -13.53 8.54
CA LEU A 96 -5.33 -14.87 9.05
C LEU A 96 -6.02 -14.76 10.41
N THR A 97 -7.35 -14.74 10.40
CA THR A 97 -8.14 -14.81 11.62
C THR A 97 -8.17 -16.26 12.07
N ILE A 98 -7.35 -16.61 13.08
CA ILE A 98 -7.30 -17.96 13.67
C ILE A 98 -8.55 -18.26 14.54
N LYS A 99 -9.65 -17.53 14.34
CA LYS A 99 -10.93 -17.77 15.00
C LYS A 99 -12.05 -17.52 14.02
N GLU A 100 -12.83 -18.56 13.77
CA GLU A 100 -14.18 -18.42 13.23
C GLU A 100 -14.91 -17.38 14.09
N TYR A 101 -15.42 -16.35 13.41
CA TYR A 101 -16.32 -15.40 14.03
C TYR A 101 -17.59 -16.18 14.39
N ARG A 102 -17.93 -16.19 15.69
CA ARG A 102 -19.11 -16.88 16.21
C ARG A 102 -20.37 -16.05 15.98
#